data_AF-A0A7J6TAE6-F1
#
_entry.id   AF-A0A7J6TAE6-F1
#
_cell.length_a   1.000
_cell.length_b   1.000
_cell.length_c   1.000
_cell.angle_alpha   90.00
_cell.angle_beta   90.00
_cell.angle_gamma   90.00
#
_symmetry.space_group_name_H-M   'P 1'
#
loop_
_entity.id
_entity.type
_entity.pdbx_description
1 polymer ?
#
loop_
_entity_poly.entity_id
_entity_poly.type
_entity_poly.pdbx_seq_one_letter_code
_entity_poly.pdbx_strand_id
1 'polypeptide(L)'
;MKREAQEIIPNLYLGPFGCARDIDTLRRAGITHIVIVRSSEESRFLREKFLDEGITYFIVDARDSPFENMIRHFKPVSEFIHSVLSASPLH
;
A
#
# COMPACT_ATOMS: atom_id res chain seq x y z
N MET A 1 -16.86 0.86 12.35
CA MET A 1 -15.86 1.87 12.75
C MET A 1 -14.80 1.94 11.66
N LYS A 2 -14.65 3.07 10.97
CA LYS A 2 -13.63 3.23 9.93
C LYS A 2 -12.28 3.37 10.66
N ARG A 3 -11.38 2.40 10.54
CA ARG A 3 -10.04 2.47 11.15
C ARG A 3 -9.18 3.39 10.29
N GLU A 4 -8.36 4.22 10.93
CA GLU A 4 -7.35 5.05 10.26
C GLU A 4 -6.08 4.24 9.98
N ALA A 5 -5.24 4.73 9.07
CA ALA A 5 -3.93 4.14 8.85
C ALA A 5 -3.01 4.58 9.99
N GLN A 6 -2.21 3.64 10.51
CA GLN A 6 -1.28 3.87 11.59
C GLN A 6 0.13 3.85 11.05
N GLU A 7 0.95 4.81 11.43
CA GLU A 7 2.39 4.76 11.18
C GLU A 7 2.99 3.65 12.06
N ILE A 8 3.52 2.60 11.42
CA ILE A 8 4.10 1.44 12.13
C ILE A 8 5.62 1.59 12.32
N ILE A 9 6.26 2.28 11.38
CA ILE A 9 7.64 2.78 11.44
C ILE A 9 7.68 4.11 10.65
N PRO A 10 8.71 4.95 10.83
CA PRO A 10 8.80 6.23 10.12
C PRO A 10 8.56 6.08 8.61
N ASN A 11 7.61 6.84 8.10
CA ASN A 11 7.20 6.88 6.69
C ASN A 11 6.54 5.59 6.16
N LEU A 12 6.15 4.64 7.02
CA LEU A 12 5.40 3.44 6.64
C LEU A 12 4.10 3.34 7.43
N TYR A 13 3.00 3.39 6.70
CA TYR A 13 1.66 3.37 7.25
C TYR A 13 0.96 2.06 6.91
N LEU A 14 0.21 1.52 7.86
CA LEU A 14 -0.63 0.34 7.68
C LEU A 14 -2.08 0.67 8.06
N GLY A 15 -3.01 0.41 7.15
CA GLY A 15 -4.42 0.69 7.38
C GLY A 15 -5.33 -0.02 6.39
N PRO A 16 -6.64 0.04 6.63
CA PRO A 16 -7.61 -0.47 5.66
C PRO A 16 -7.62 0.40 4.40
N PHE A 17 -8.09 -0.17 3.29
CA PHE A 17 -8.27 0.54 2.02
C PHE A 17 -9.00 1.89 2.15
N GLY A 18 -9.95 1.99 3.09
CA GLY A 18 -10.74 3.20 3.32
C GLY A 18 -9.93 4.46 3.61
N CYS A 19 -8.67 4.33 4.06
CA CYS A 19 -7.75 5.43 4.36
C CYS A 19 -7.10 6.02 3.11
N ALA A 20 -6.96 5.22 2.05
CA ALA A 20 -6.30 5.62 0.80
C ALA A 20 -7.29 6.07 -0.29
N ARG A 21 -8.47 6.58 0.11
CA ARG A 21 -9.54 6.97 -0.83
C ARG A 21 -9.51 8.44 -1.23
N ASP A 22 -8.77 9.26 -0.50
CA ASP A 22 -8.68 10.72 -0.65
C ASP A 22 -7.22 11.13 -0.90
N ILE A 23 -6.98 11.76 -2.05
CA ILE A 23 -5.65 12.19 -2.46
C ILE A 23 -5.10 13.28 -1.53
N ASP A 24 -5.95 14.16 -1.00
CA ASP A 24 -5.48 15.25 -0.14
C ASP A 24 -4.97 14.70 1.20
N THR A 25 -5.62 13.64 1.71
CA THR A 25 -5.15 12.90 2.89
C THR A 25 -3.81 12.23 2.63
N LEU A 26 -3.64 11.57 1.48
CA LEU A 26 -2.37 10.94 1.09
C LEU A 26 -1.25 11.98 0.96
N ARG A 27 -1.53 13.11 0.31
CA ARG A 27 -0.59 14.23 0.15
C ARG A 27 -0.14 14.84 1.47
N ARG A 28 -1.09 15.09 2.38
CA ARG A 28 -0.77 15.62 3.73
C ARG A 28 0.12 14.67 4.53
N ALA A 29 -0.04 13.36 4.34
CA ALA A 29 0.79 12.34 4.97
C ALA A 29 2.11 12.09 4.21
N GLY A 30 2.38 12.77 3.09
CA GLY A 30 3.57 12.56 2.27
C GLY A 30 3.62 11.20 1.58
N ILE A 31 2.47 10.52 1.43
CA ILE A 31 2.40 9.19 0.82
C ILE A 31 2.57 9.32 -0.70
N THR A 32 3.56 8.63 -1.23
CA THR A 32 3.90 8.57 -2.67
C THR A 32 3.75 7.17 -3.25
N HIS A 33 3.78 6.14 -2.41
CA HIS A 33 3.74 4.73 -2.80
C HIS A 33 2.69 3.98 -1.97
N ILE A 34 1.94 3.09 -2.61
CA ILE A 34 0.90 2.28 -1.95
C ILE A 34 1.06 0.82 -2.34
N VAL A 35 1.13 -0.05 -1.33
CA VAL A 35 0.96 -1.50 -1.52
C VAL A 35 -0.51 -1.85 -1.34
N ILE A 36 -1.14 -2.43 -2.36
CA ILE A 36 -2.50 -2.95 -2.27
C ILE A 36 -2.43 -4.47 -2.16
N VAL A 37 -2.94 -5.01 -1.05
CA VAL A 37 -3.18 -6.45 -0.89
C VAL A 37 -4.67 -6.66 -1.12
N ARG A 38 -5.01 -7.42 -2.16
CA ARG A 38 -6.40 -7.70 -2.55
C ARG A 38 -6.47 -9.04 -3.26
N SER A 39 -7.65 -9.65 -3.32
CA SER A 39 -7.88 -10.75 -4.25
C SER A 39 -8.25 -10.25 -5.65
N SER A 40 -8.13 -11.12 -6.66
CA SER A 40 -8.60 -10.84 -8.01
C SER A 40 -10.08 -10.40 -8.07
N GLU A 41 -10.95 -10.96 -7.21
CA GLU A 41 -12.38 -10.60 -7.14
C GLU A 41 -12.60 -9.17 -6.62
N GLU A 42 -11.75 -8.72 -5.70
CA GLU A 42 -11.80 -7.37 -5.13
C GLU A 42 -11.24 -6.30 -6.07
N SER A 43 -10.57 -6.73 -7.16
CA SER A 43 -9.86 -5.83 -8.08
C SER A 43 -10.72 -4.74 -8.70
N ARG A 44 -12.02 -4.99 -8.85
CA ARG A 44 -13.00 -4.03 -9.38
C ARG A 44 -13.14 -2.81 -8.49
N PHE A 45 -12.97 -2.96 -7.18
CA PHE A 45 -13.20 -1.91 -6.19
C PHE A 45 -11.90 -1.37 -5.58
N LEU A 46 -10.87 -2.21 -5.43
CA LEU A 46 -9.59 -1.88 -4.79
C LEU A 46 -8.49 -1.54 -5.80
N ARG A 47 -8.69 -0.54 -6.66
CA ARG A 47 -7.77 -0.22 -7.79
C ARG A 47 -6.90 1.02 -7.56
N GLU A 48 -5.88 1.14 -8.40
CA GLU A 48 -4.94 2.26 -8.50
C GLU A 48 -5.69 3.54 -8.92
N LYS A 49 -6.10 4.34 -7.92
CA LYS A 49 -7.00 5.48 -8.15
C LYS A 49 -6.28 6.75 -8.60
N PHE A 50 -5.03 6.92 -8.20
CA PHE A 50 -4.32 8.20 -8.25
C PHE A 50 -3.01 8.13 -9.06
N LEU A 51 -3.01 7.37 -10.16
CA LEU A 51 -1.87 7.24 -11.05
C LEU A 51 -1.45 8.60 -11.62
N ASP A 52 -2.41 9.40 -12.08
CA ASP A 52 -2.17 10.73 -12.64
C ASP A 52 -1.68 11.76 -11.60
N GLU A 53 -1.84 11.46 -10.31
CA GLU A 53 -1.42 12.32 -9.20
C GLU A 53 -0.02 11.94 -8.67
N GLY A 54 0.69 11.04 -9.36
CA GLY A 54 2.05 10.61 -9.04
C GLY A 54 2.15 9.52 -7.98
N ILE A 55 1.04 8.85 -7.62
CA ILE A 55 1.09 7.72 -6.70
C ILE A 55 1.49 6.46 -7.45
N THR A 56 2.55 5.80 -6.97
CA THR A 56 3.00 4.51 -7.48
C THR A 56 2.37 3.37 -6.67
N TYR A 57 1.91 2.32 -7.35
CA TYR A 57 1.23 1.20 -6.72
C TYR A 57 2.01 -0.09 -6.90
N PHE A 58 2.03 -0.91 -5.86
CA PHE A 58 2.45 -2.31 -5.92
C PHE A 58 1.26 -3.20 -5.55
N ILE A 59 0.85 -4.08 -6.45
CA ILE A 59 -0.31 -4.95 -6.24
C ILE A 59 0.15 -6.34 -5.80
N VAL A 60 -0.35 -6.78 -4.65
CA VAL A 60 -0.27 -8.13 -4.15
C VAL A 60 -1.63 -8.78 -4.36
N ASP A 61 -1.72 -9.69 -5.34
CA ASP A 61 -2.89 -10.54 -5.50
C ASP A 61 -2.78 -11.72 -4.53
N ALA A 62 -3.58 -11.67 -3.47
CA ALA A 62 -3.59 -12.64 -2.39
C ALA A 62 -5.03 -12.81 -1.88
N ARG A 63 -5.49 -14.06 -1.76
CA ARG A 63 -6.80 -14.36 -1.21
C ARG A 63 -6.76 -14.30 0.31
N ASP A 64 -7.85 -13.81 0.91
CA ASP A 64 -8.06 -13.94 2.35
C ASP A 64 -8.41 -15.39 2.69
N SER A 65 -7.38 -16.21 2.81
CA SER A 65 -7.48 -17.65 3.00
C SER A 65 -6.26 -18.18 3.75
N PRO A 66 -6.43 -19.13 4.70
CA PRO A 66 -5.30 -19.76 5.37
C PRO A 66 -4.40 -20.59 4.42
N PHE A 67 -4.87 -20.87 3.21
CA PHE A 67 -4.12 -21.61 2.19
C PHE A 67 -3.40 -20.70 1.17
N GLU A 68 -3.53 -19.37 1.31
CA GLU A 68 -2.83 -18.43 0.44
C GLU A 68 -1.32 -18.49 0.70
N ASN A 69 -0.52 -18.64 -0.36
CA ASN A 69 0.92 -18.71 -0.22
C ASN A 69 1.53 -17.30 -0.16
N MET A 70 1.49 -16.69 1.02
CA MET A 70 2.01 -15.33 1.23
C MET A 70 3.53 -15.21 1.07
N ILE A 71 4.27 -16.30 1.27
CA ILE A 71 5.75 -16.30 1.27
C ILE A 71 6.30 -15.79 -0.06
N ARG A 72 5.64 -16.12 -1.18
CA ARG A 72 6.06 -15.69 -2.52
C ARG A 72 6.06 -14.17 -2.71
N HIS A 73 5.29 -13.43 -1.90
CA HIS A 73 5.16 -11.98 -2.00
C HIS A 73 6.14 -11.23 -1.09
N PHE A 74 6.73 -11.89 -0.09
CA PHE A 74 7.55 -11.21 0.92
C PHE A 74 8.76 -10.51 0.31
N LYS A 75 9.55 -11.23 -0.50
CA LYS A 75 10.74 -10.68 -1.14
C LYS A 75 10.42 -9.45 -2.02
N PRO A 76 9.53 -9.55 -3.04
CA PRO A 76 9.30 -8.41 -3.93
C PRO A 76 8.63 -7.22 -3.22
N VAL A 77 7.74 -7.46 -2.25
CA VAL A 77 7.12 -6.37 -1.45
C VAL A 77 8.15 -5.70 -0.56
N SER A 78 9.03 -6.49 0.08
CA SER A 78 10.11 -5.96 0.91
C SER A 78 11.09 -5.12 0.08
N GLU A 79 11.50 -5.60 -1.09
CA GLU A 79 12.38 -4.85 -2.01
C GLU A 79 11.72 -3.53 -2.47
N PHE A 80 10.43 -3.55 -2.79
CA PHE A 80 9.67 -2.35 -3.12
C PHE A 80 9.67 -1.35 -1.96
N ILE A 81 9.25 -1.77 -0.76
CA ILE A 81 9.22 -0.91 0.44
C ILE A 81 10.62 -0.34 0.73
N HIS A 82 11.67 -1.16 0.68
CA HIS A 82 13.03 -0.71 0.95
C HIS A 82 13.52 0.30 -0.09
N SER A 83 13.26 0.09 -1.38
CA SER A 83 13.66 1.02 -2.44
C SER A 83 13.06 2.43 -2.23
N VAL A 84 11.82 2.49 -1.75
CA VAL A 84 11.11 3.74 -1.47
C VAL A 84 11.68 4.41 -0.21
N LEU A 85 11.83 3.66 0.87
CA LEU A 85 12.33 4.20 2.14
C LEU A 85 13.79 4.65 2.04
N SER A 86 14.64 3.96 1.26
CA SER A 86 16.04 4.33 1.04
C SER A 86 16.23 5.53 0.11
N ALA A 87 15.28 5.78 -0.78
CA ALA A 87 15.33 6.93 -1.69
C ALA A 87 14.86 8.22 -1.02
N SER A 88 14.21 8.13 0.14
CA SER A 88 13.78 9.29 0.92
C SER A 88 14.99 9.91 1.64
N PRO A 89 15.33 11.20 1.40
CA PRO A 89 16.57 11.83 1.86
C PRO A 89 16.63 12.17 3.36
N LEU A 90 15.95 11.41 4.23
CA LEU A 90 15.86 11.66 5.68
C LEU A 90 16.61 10.63 6.55
N HIS A 91 17.62 9.96 6.00
CA HIS A 91 18.61 9.19 6.78
C HIS A 91 20.02 9.78 6.65
#